data_AF-A0A441X9R1-F1
#
_entry.id   AF-A0A441X9R1-F1
#
_cell.length_a   1.000
_cell.length_b   1.000
_cell.length_c   1.000
_cell.angle_alpha   90.00
_cell.angle_beta   90.00
_cell.angle_gamma   90.00
#
_symmetry.space_group_name_H-M   'P 1'
#
loop_
_entity.id
_entity.type
_entity.pdbx_description
1 polymer ?
#
loop_
_entity_poly.entity_id
_entity_poly.type
_entity_poly.pdbx_seq_one_letter_code
_entity_poly.pdbx_strand_id
1 'polypeptide(L)'
;SRRKRLEVRQPILTNGDLEKIRSIGHTEDRFDTKTIDITYASNEGAAGMQGAIDRLCERAEAAVAGGYNIIILSDRQLGPDRIAIPALMATAAVHHHLIRKGLRTSVGLVVESGEPREVHHFCCLAGYGAEAINPYLAFDTLLDMHKRGELPAEVDANEVVSRYIKSIGKGILKVMSKMGISTYQSYCGAQIFDAIGLKTDFVQKYFTGTATLIEGVGLEEIAA
;
A
#
# COMPACT_ATOMS: atom_id res chain seq x y z
N SER A 1 17.34 1.00 22.48
CA SER A 1 17.63 0.41 21.16
C SER A 1 18.66 1.28 20.44
N ARG A 2 19.77 0.73 19.92
CA ARG A 2 20.81 1.50 19.18
C ARG A 2 20.48 1.74 17.69
N ARG A 3 19.33 1.24 17.22
CA ARG A 3 18.84 1.43 15.85
C ARG A 3 17.85 2.60 15.82
N LYS A 4 18.09 3.58 14.93
CA LYS A 4 17.12 4.64 14.64
C LYS A 4 15.91 3.99 13.98
N ARG A 5 14.70 4.44 14.33
CA ARG A 5 13.44 4.00 13.73
C ARG A 5 12.68 5.24 13.28
N LEU A 6 12.16 5.22 12.07
CA LEU A 6 11.20 6.23 11.62
C LEU A 6 9.85 5.89 12.23
N GLU A 7 9.26 6.82 12.97
CA GLU A 7 7.94 6.65 13.58
C GLU A 7 6.94 7.59 12.92
N VAL A 8 5.83 7.03 12.47
CA VAL A 8 4.67 7.76 11.97
C VAL A 8 3.55 7.61 12.98
N ARG A 9 2.91 8.73 13.33
CA ARG A 9 1.83 8.73 14.35
C ARG A 9 0.58 7.99 13.90
N GLN A 10 0.40 7.90 12.58
CA GLN A 10 -0.74 7.28 11.93
C GLN A 10 -0.26 6.68 10.60
N PRO A 11 -0.90 5.61 10.11
CA PRO A 11 -0.46 4.94 8.91
C PRO A 11 -0.75 5.73 7.64
N ILE A 12 -1.58 6.79 7.70
CA ILE A 12 -1.94 7.58 6.53
C ILE A 12 -0.99 8.77 6.39
N LEU A 13 -0.31 8.84 5.25
CA LEU A 13 0.66 9.88 4.92
C LEU A 13 0.06 10.89 3.97
N THR A 14 0.29 12.18 4.22
CA THR A 14 0.03 13.22 3.22
C THR A 14 1.07 13.13 2.09
N ASN A 15 0.78 13.76 0.94
CA ASN A 15 1.74 13.84 -0.17
C ASN A 15 3.05 14.50 0.30
N GLY A 16 2.96 15.55 1.14
CA GLY A 16 4.14 16.21 1.70
C GLY A 16 4.94 15.32 2.66
N ASP A 17 4.27 14.46 3.45
CA ASP A 17 4.98 13.52 4.33
C ASP A 17 5.67 12.40 3.55
N LEU A 18 5.04 11.91 2.47
CA LEU A 18 5.67 10.93 1.59
C LEU A 18 6.92 11.49 0.93
N GLU A 19 6.90 12.73 0.45
CA GLU A 19 8.08 13.36 -0.15
C GLU A 19 9.22 13.54 0.85
N LYS A 20 8.93 13.85 2.12
CA LYS A 20 9.96 13.86 3.19
C LYS A 20 10.60 12.48 3.36
N ILE A 21 9.83 11.40 3.28
CA ILE A 21 10.34 10.03 3.35
C ILE A 21 11.17 9.70 2.10
N ARG A 22 10.74 10.16 0.91
CA ARG A 22 11.47 9.96 -0.34
C ARG A 22 12.85 10.64 -0.31
N SER A 23 12.95 11.82 0.30
CA SER A 23 14.20 12.58 0.42
C SER A 23 15.03 12.28 1.67
N ILE A 24 14.63 11.31 2.50
CA ILE A 24 15.22 11.15 3.84
C ILE A 24 16.72 10.81 3.82
N GLY A 25 17.19 10.07 2.80
CA GLY A 25 18.60 9.71 2.65
C GLY A 25 19.53 10.90 2.43
N HIS A 26 18.99 12.06 2.04
CA HIS A 26 19.76 13.31 1.98
C HIS A 26 19.94 13.99 3.33
N THR A 27 19.12 13.64 4.33
CA THR A 27 19.11 14.25 5.66
C THR A 27 19.71 13.32 6.71
N GLU A 28 19.56 12.00 6.53
CA GLU A 28 19.93 10.98 7.52
C GLU A 28 20.63 9.79 6.84
N ASP A 29 21.91 9.58 7.14
CA ASP A 29 22.75 8.52 6.53
C ASP A 29 22.27 7.08 6.80
N ARG A 30 21.25 6.89 7.65
CA ARG A 30 20.76 5.57 8.07
C ARG A 30 19.47 5.14 7.38
N PHE A 31 18.83 6.01 6.60
CA PHE A 31 17.58 5.70 5.92
C PHE A 31 17.74 5.90 4.43
N ASP A 32 17.51 4.85 3.66
CA ASP A 32 17.55 4.90 2.21
C ASP A 32 16.23 4.39 1.65
N THR A 33 15.64 5.20 0.78
CA THR A 33 14.31 4.97 0.24
C THR A 33 14.40 4.64 -1.24
N LYS A 34 13.71 3.59 -1.67
CA LYS A 34 13.55 3.25 -3.09
C LYS A 34 12.08 3.28 -3.47
N THR A 35 11.74 4.12 -4.45
CA THR A 35 10.43 4.04 -5.10
C THR A 35 10.47 3.01 -6.22
N ILE A 36 9.54 2.06 -6.16
CA ILE A 36 9.34 1.03 -7.15
C ILE A 36 7.95 1.23 -7.74
N ASP A 37 7.96 1.52 -9.03
CA ASP A 37 6.75 1.67 -9.82
C ASP A 37 6.03 0.32 -9.99
N ILE A 38 4.73 0.30 -9.68
CA ILE A 38 3.83 -0.86 -9.73
C ILE A 38 2.92 -0.85 -10.95
N THR A 39 3.30 -0.14 -12.00
CA THR A 39 2.59 -0.14 -13.29
C THR A 39 3.34 -0.96 -14.35
N TYR A 40 2.66 -1.39 -15.39
CA TYR A 40 3.23 -2.15 -16.52
C TYR A 40 2.65 -1.66 -17.84
N ALA A 41 3.28 -2.02 -18.96
CA ALA A 41 2.91 -1.48 -20.26
C ALA A 41 1.54 -2.00 -20.71
N SER A 42 0.68 -1.11 -21.20
CA SER A 42 -0.69 -1.46 -21.60
C SER A 42 -0.74 -2.44 -22.78
N ASN A 43 0.30 -2.45 -23.62
CA ASN A 43 0.43 -3.38 -24.74
C ASN A 43 0.66 -4.84 -24.32
N GLU A 44 1.09 -5.11 -23.08
CA GLU A 44 1.20 -6.47 -22.54
C GLU A 44 -0.18 -7.03 -22.15
N GLY A 45 -1.19 -6.16 -21.98
CA GLY A 45 -2.55 -6.53 -21.60
C GLY A 45 -2.63 -7.38 -20.33
N ALA A 46 -3.72 -8.12 -20.17
CA ALA A 46 -3.94 -8.98 -19.00
C ALA A 46 -2.81 -10.00 -18.76
N ALA A 47 -2.22 -10.52 -19.85
CA ALA A 47 -1.12 -11.49 -19.80
C ALA A 47 0.17 -10.90 -19.17
N GLY A 48 0.35 -9.58 -19.24
CA GLY A 48 1.51 -8.88 -18.68
C GLY A 48 1.55 -8.83 -17.16
N MET A 49 0.41 -8.94 -16.48
CA MET A 49 0.33 -8.71 -15.03
C MET A 49 1.19 -9.68 -14.23
N GLN A 50 1.21 -10.97 -14.60
CA GLN A 50 2.05 -11.97 -13.93
C GLN A 50 3.53 -11.57 -13.96
N GLY A 51 4.05 -11.30 -15.17
CA GLY A 51 5.44 -10.92 -15.36
C GLY A 51 5.76 -9.58 -14.69
N ALA A 52 4.82 -8.65 -14.66
CA ALA A 52 4.98 -7.38 -13.95
C ALA A 52 5.12 -7.58 -12.43
N ILE A 53 4.33 -8.46 -11.83
CA ILE A 53 4.43 -8.78 -10.39
C ILE A 53 5.74 -9.51 -10.08
N ASP A 54 6.18 -10.41 -10.95
CA ASP A 54 7.44 -11.13 -10.76
C ASP A 54 8.63 -10.15 -10.80
N ARG A 55 8.67 -9.26 -11.83
CA ARG A 55 9.66 -8.18 -11.92
C ARG A 55 9.60 -7.23 -10.72
N LEU A 56 8.40 -6.95 -10.20
CA LEU A 56 8.22 -6.12 -9.02
C LEU A 56 8.87 -6.76 -7.79
N CYS A 57 8.63 -8.05 -7.56
CA CYS A 57 9.23 -8.82 -6.47
C CYS A 57 10.76 -8.85 -6.57
N GLU A 58 11.31 -9.08 -7.77
CA GLU A 58 12.76 -9.07 -8.03
C GLU A 58 13.39 -7.71 -7.77
N ARG A 59 12.76 -6.62 -8.25
CA ARG A 59 13.23 -5.25 -8.00
C ARG A 59 13.21 -4.90 -6.52
N ALA A 60 12.20 -5.36 -5.79
CA ALA A 60 12.11 -5.16 -4.34
C ALA A 60 13.22 -5.93 -3.62
N GLU A 61 13.45 -7.21 -3.95
CA GLU A 61 14.55 -8.01 -3.41
C GLU A 61 15.90 -7.36 -3.66
N ALA A 62 16.17 -6.95 -4.90
CA ALA A 62 17.40 -6.27 -5.28
C ALA A 62 17.59 -4.93 -4.54
N ALA A 63 16.51 -4.17 -4.32
CA ALA A 63 16.57 -2.93 -3.54
C ALA A 63 16.96 -3.20 -2.09
N VAL A 64 16.34 -4.17 -1.42
CA VAL A 64 16.71 -4.49 -0.02
C VAL A 64 18.15 -5.00 0.06
N ALA A 65 18.57 -5.86 -0.89
CA ALA A 65 19.95 -6.33 -0.98
C ALA A 65 20.96 -5.19 -1.22
N GLY A 66 20.54 -4.14 -1.93
CA GLY A 66 21.31 -2.92 -2.16
C GLY A 66 21.37 -1.96 -0.96
N GLY A 67 20.77 -2.31 0.18
CA GLY A 67 20.84 -1.51 1.42
C GLY A 67 19.66 -0.56 1.65
N TYR A 68 18.69 -0.49 0.73
CA TYR A 68 17.49 0.31 0.92
C TYR A 68 16.61 -0.30 2.02
N ASN A 69 16.22 0.52 3.00
CA ASN A 69 15.44 0.09 4.16
C ASN A 69 14.02 0.67 4.20
N ILE A 70 13.63 1.45 3.18
CA ILE A 70 12.26 1.84 2.91
C ILE A 70 11.97 1.59 1.42
N ILE A 71 10.93 0.82 1.12
CA ILE A 71 10.42 0.64 -0.25
C ILE A 71 9.07 1.33 -0.36
N ILE A 72 8.94 2.22 -1.34
CA ILE A 72 7.69 2.85 -1.72
C ILE A 72 7.17 2.17 -2.98
N LEU A 73 6.04 1.46 -2.89
CA LEU A 73 5.30 0.94 -4.03
C LEU A 73 4.39 2.05 -4.56
N SER A 74 4.53 2.45 -5.84
CA SER A 74 3.85 3.63 -6.37
C SER A 74 3.16 3.38 -7.71
N ASP A 75 1.87 3.72 -7.81
CA ASP A 75 1.09 3.66 -9.06
C ASP A 75 1.04 5.01 -9.81
N ARG A 76 1.81 6.01 -9.39
CA ARG A 76 1.85 7.37 -9.98
C ARG A 76 2.12 7.43 -11.49
N GLN A 77 2.70 6.37 -12.05
CA GLN A 77 3.00 6.30 -13.49
C GLN A 77 1.83 5.75 -14.33
N LEU A 78 0.66 5.54 -13.74
CA LEU A 78 -0.57 5.22 -14.46
C LEU A 78 -0.81 6.25 -15.57
N GLY A 79 -1.12 5.77 -16.78
CA GLY A 79 -1.38 6.62 -17.92
C GLY A 79 -1.90 5.84 -19.12
N PRO A 80 -2.06 6.49 -20.29
CA PRO A 80 -2.59 5.84 -21.49
C PRO A 80 -1.83 4.57 -21.90
N ASP A 81 -0.52 4.56 -21.67
CA ASP A 81 0.37 3.46 -22.05
C ASP A 81 0.74 2.55 -20.87
N ARG A 82 0.18 2.81 -19.67
CA ARG A 82 0.59 2.13 -18.43
C ARG A 82 -0.59 1.76 -17.54
N ILE A 83 -0.72 0.47 -17.25
CA ILE A 83 -1.76 -0.11 -16.38
C ILE A 83 -1.17 -0.33 -14.99
N ALA A 84 -1.91 0.02 -13.93
CA ALA A 84 -1.50 -0.25 -12.56
C ALA A 84 -1.79 -1.71 -12.17
N ILE A 85 -0.84 -2.34 -11.48
CA ILE A 85 -1.13 -3.55 -10.72
C ILE A 85 -1.99 -3.12 -9.52
N PRO A 86 -3.10 -3.83 -9.20
CA PRO A 86 -3.89 -3.52 -8.01
C PRO A 86 -3.00 -3.39 -6.78
N ALA A 87 -3.13 -2.28 -6.05
CA ALA A 87 -2.17 -1.91 -5.01
C ALA A 87 -2.09 -2.96 -3.89
N LEU A 88 -3.23 -3.58 -3.57
CA LEU A 88 -3.31 -4.68 -2.62
C LEU A 88 -2.50 -5.90 -3.07
N MET A 89 -2.60 -6.27 -4.36
CA MET A 89 -1.88 -7.41 -4.92
C MET A 89 -0.37 -7.13 -4.98
N ALA A 90 0.02 -5.94 -5.45
CA ALA A 90 1.42 -5.52 -5.47
C ALA A 90 2.05 -5.55 -4.07
N THR A 91 1.32 -5.03 -3.07
CA THR A 91 1.76 -5.02 -1.67
C THR A 91 1.92 -6.42 -1.12
N ALA A 92 0.90 -7.27 -1.27
CA ALA A 92 0.92 -8.64 -0.75
C ALA A 92 2.00 -9.49 -1.41
N ALA A 93 2.16 -9.39 -2.74
CA ALA A 93 3.19 -10.10 -3.49
C ALA A 93 4.59 -9.76 -2.99
N VAL A 94 4.91 -8.47 -2.88
CA VAL A 94 6.21 -8.00 -2.36
C VAL A 94 6.39 -8.41 -0.90
N HIS A 95 5.37 -8.23 -0.06
CA HIS A 95 5.41 -8.60 1.36
C HIS A 95 5.76 -10.07 1.54
N HIS A 96 5.02 -10.98 0.90
CA HIS A 96 5.26 -12.41 1.01
C HIS A 96 6.57 -12.85 0.36
N HIS A 97 6.96 -12.23 -0.76
CA HIS A 97 8.25 -12.51 -1.40
C HIS A 97 9.41 -12.18 -0.47
N LEU A 98 9.41 -10.99 0.13
CA LEU A 98 10.44 -10.57 1.08
C LEU A 98 10.43 -11.42 2.36
N ILE A 99 9.29 -11.93 2.81
CA ILE A 99 9.23 -12.90 3.92
C ILE A 99 9.94 -14.19 3.54
N ARG A 100 9.63 -14.77 2.37
CA ARG A 100 10.26 -16.01 1.87
C ARG A 100 11.77 -15.87 1.72
N LYS A 101 12.25 -14.67 1.38
CA LYS A 101 13.69 -14.34 1.28
C LYS A 101 14.34 -13.97 2.62
N GLY A 102 13.58 -13.86 3.71
CA GLY A 102 14.10 -13.43 5.01
C GLY A 102 14.48 -11.94 5.08
N LEU A 103 14.00 -11.12 4.14
CA LEU A 103 14.34 -9.71 3.98
C LEU A 103 13.30 -8.75 4.58
N ARG A 104 12.07 -9.20 4.83
CA ARG A 104 10.95 -8.32 5.23
C ARG A 104 11.20 -7.53 6.52
N THR A 105 11.95 -8.07 7.47
CA THR A 105 12.24 -7.41 8.77
C THR A 105 13.27 -6.28 8.66
N SER A 106 13.98 -6.19 7.53
CA SER A 106 15.01 -5.18 7.27
C SER A 106 14.49 -3.97 6.50
N VAL A 107 13.22 -3.97 6.08
CA VAL A 107 12.64 -2.93 5.21
C VAL A 107 11.23 -2.55 5.63
N GLY A 108 10.93 -1.26 5.61
CA GLY A 108 9.56 -0.73 5.72
C GLY A 108 8.88 -0.69 4.35
N LEU A 109 7.61 -1.10 4.27
CA LEU A 109 6.81 -1.02 3.05
C LEU A 109 5.81 0.13 3.11
N VAL A 110 5.93 1.08 2.18
CA VAL A 110 5.03 2.22 2.02
C VAL A 110 4.30 2.08 0.68
N VAL A 111 3.00 2.39 0.66
CA VAL A 111 2.18 2.31 -0.55
C VAL A 111 1.70 3.70 -0.94
N GLU A 112 2.08 4.18 -2.12
CA GLU A 112 1.55 5.37 -2.77
C GLU A 112 0.57 4.92 -3.86
N SER A 113 -0.73 5.14 -3.63
CA SER A 113 -1.75 4.64 -4.56
C SER A 113 -2.97 5.56 -4.69
N GLY A 114 -3.56 5.57 -5.89
CA GLY A 114 -4.82 6.24 -6.18
C GLY A 114 -6.08 5.43 -5.83
N GLU A 115 -5.95 4.12 -5.58
CA GLU A 115 -7.07 3.21 -5.27
C GLU A 115 -7.66 3.32 -3.86
N PRO A 116 -6.85 3.45 -2.77
CA PRO A 116 -7.40 3.41 -1.42
C PRO A 116 -8.17 4.70 -1.08
N ARG A 117 -9.45 4.53 -0.74
CA ARG A 117 -10.37 5.63 -0.41
C ARG A 117 -11.28 5.30 0.78
N GLU A 118 -11.60 4.03 0.96
CA GLU A 118 -12.47 3.52 2.03
C GLU A 118 -11.64 2.87 3.15
N VAL A 119 -12.17 2.89 4.38
CA VAL A 119 -11.52 2.30 5.56
C VAL A 119 -11.05 0.86 5.30
N HIS A 120 -11.87 0.06 4.60
CA HIS A 120 -11.55 -1.33 4.29
C HIS A 120 -10.31 -1.46 3.40
N HIS A 121 -10.13 -0.58 2.39
CA HIS A 121 -8.94 -0.61 1.53
C HIS A 121 -7.66 -0.42 2.35
N PHE A 122 -7.66 0.52 3.29
CA PHE A 122 -6.52 0.75 4.19
C PHE A 122 -6.27 -0.43 5.13
N CYS A 123 -7.33 -1.04 5.66
CA CYS A 123 -7.22 -2.24 6.48
C CYS A 123 -6.65 -3.43 5.70
N CYS A 124 -7.07 -3.64 4.45
CA CYS A 124 -6.51 -4.69 3.60
C CYS A 124 -5.02 -4.43 3.32
N LEU A 125 -4.66 -3.24 2.85
CA LEU A 125 -3.24 -2.89 2.60
C LEU A 125 -2.37 -3.11 3.86
N ALA A 126 -2.86 -2.68 5.02
CA ALA A 126 -2.18 -2.91 6.30
C ALA A 126 -2.05 -4.41 6.61
N GLY A 127 -3.16 -5.16 6.52
CA GLY A 127 -3.20 -6.59 6.82
C GLY A 127 -2.31 -7.44 5.92
N TYR A 128 -1.98 -6.95 4.72
CA TYR A 128 -1.04 -7.57 3.79
C TYR A 128 0.33 -6.89 3.74
N GLY A 129 0.64 -6.02 4.71
CA GLY A 129 2.02 -5.65 5.04
C GLY A 129 2.44 -4.21 4.75
N ALA A 130 1.53 -3.33 4.34
CA ALA A 130 1.82 -1.89 4.26
C ALA A 130 1.94 -1.28 5.67
N GLU A 131 3.04 -0.59 5.93
CA GLU A 131 3.28 0.11 7.20
C GLU A 131 2.79 1.55 7.16
N ALA A 132 2.78 2.14 5.97
CA ALA A 132 2.22 3.46 5.71
C ALA A 132 1.62 3.54 4.30
N ILE A 133 0.59 4.37 4.15
CA ILE A 133 -0.22 4.46 2.94
C ILE A 133 -0.44 5.93 2.61
N ASN A 134 -0.12 6.34 1.39
CA ASN A 134 -0.42 7.64 0.83
C ASN A 134 -1.53 7.51 -0.24
N PRO A 135 -2.79 7.84 0.10
CA PRO A 135 -3.91 7.82 -0.83
C PRO A 135 -3.98 9.12 -1.64
N TYR A 136 -3.00 9.37 -2.52
CA TYR A 136 -2.85 10.69 -3.15
C TYR A 136 -4.11 11.14 -3.92
N LEU A 137 -4.75 10.24 -4.66
CA LEU A 137 -5.90 10.60 -5.49
C LEU A 137 -7.13 10.92 -4.64
N ALA A 138 -7.27 10.30 -3.46
CA ALA A 138 -8.32 10.64 -2.51
C ALA A 138 -8.13 12.07 -1.99
N PHE A 139 -6.89 12.46 -1.67
CA PHE A 139 -6.60 13.84 -1.27
C PHE A 139 -6.84 14.83 -2.41
N ASP A 140 -6.36 14.52 -3.62
CA ASP A 140 -6.54 15.39 -4.78
C ASP A 140 -8.04 15.60 -5.08
N THR A 141 -8.85 14.54 -4.96
CA THR A 141 -10.31 14.59 -5.11
C THR A 141 -10.96 15.49 -4.04
N LEU A 142 -10.58 15.32 -2.77
CA LEU A 142 -11.13 16.14 -1.68
C LEU A 142 -10.77 17.63 -1.82
N LEU A 143 -9.53 17.92 -2.23
CA LEU A 143 -9.07 19.28 -2.47
C LEU A 143 -9.76 19.91 -3.67
N ASP A 144 -10.05 19.13 -4.71
CA ASP A 144 -10.83 19.58 -5.86
C ASP A 144 -12.29 19.87 -5.48
N MET A 145 -12.95 18.98 -4.72
CA MET A 145 -14.30 19.22 -4.17
C MET A 145 -14.35 20.50 -3.32
N HIS A 146 -13.32 20.72 -2.49
CA HIS A 146 -13.20 21.96 -1.71
C HIS A 146 -13.11 23.19 -2.62
N LYS A 147 -12.27 23.17 -3.65
CA LYS A 147 -12.13 24.27 -4.62
C LYS A 147 -13.43 24.55 -5.38
N ARG A 148 -14.22 23.51 -5.67
CA ARG A 148 -15.54 23.61 -6.31
C ARG A 148 -16.65 24.08 -5.37
N GLY A 149 -16.35 24.29 -4.08
CA GLY A 149 -17.34 24.76 -3.09
C GLY A 149 -18.34 23.70 -2.65
N GLU A 150 -18.03 22.42 -2.85
CA GLU A 150 -18.91 21.28 -2.49
C GLU A 150 -18.80 20.88 -1.01
N LEU A 151 -17.82 21.43 -0.31
CA LEU A 151 -17.59 21.20 1.12
C LEU A 151 -17.96 22.45 1.93
N PRO A 152 -18.26 22.30 3.24
CA PRO A 152 -18.65 23.45 4.07
C PRO A 152 -17.59 24.56 4.04
N ALA A 153 -18.05 25.80 3.85
CA ALA A 153 -17.19 26.96 3.60
C ALA A 153 -16.27 27.30 4.77
N GLU A 154 -16.64 26.89 5.99
CA GLU A 154 -15.85 27.07 7.21
C GLU A 154 -14.65 26.11 7.33
N VAL A 155 -14.54 25.11 6.44
CA VAL A 155 -13.49 24.10 6.49
C VAL A 155 -12.43 24.43 5.44
N ASP A 156 -11.24 24.86 5.86
CA ASP A 156 -10.13 25.10 4.95
C ASP A 156 -9.57 23.79 4.35
N ALA A 157 -8.80 23.91 3.27
CA ALA A 157 -8.19 22.79 2.56
C ALA A 157 -7.33 21.86 3.44
N ASN A 158 -6.59 22.41 4.40
CA ASN A 158 -5.74 21.62 5.30
C ASN A 158 -6.61 20.85 6.31
N GLU A 159 -7.66 21.49 6.80
CA GLU A 159 -8.63 20.87 7.70
C GLU A 159 -9.42 19.76 7.00
N VAL A 160 -9.74 19.90 5.70
CA VAL A 160 -10.33 18.80 4.90
C VAL A 160 -9.43 17.56 4.95
N VAL A 161 -8.14 17.71 4.65
CA VAL A 161 -7.16 16.61 4.66
C VAL A 161 -7.00 16.02 6.07
N SER A 162 -6.86 16.88 7.08
CA SER A 162 -6.73 16.49 8.49
C SER A 162 -7.95 15.69 8.98
N ARG A 163 -9.16 16.15 8.66
CA ARG A 163 -10.42 15.45 9.00
C ARG A 163 -10.54 14.11 8.29
N TYR A 164 -10.14 14.02 7.02
CA TYR A 164 -10.14 12.76 6.29
C TYR A 164 -9.20 11.75 6.96
N ILE A 165 -7.95 12.14 7.21
CA ILE A 165 -6.95 11.30 7.87
C ILE A 165 -7.45 10.84 9.24
N LYS A 166 -8.00 11.74 10.05
CA LYS A 166 -8.59 11.43 11.37
C LYS A 166 -9.75 10.44 11.26
N SER A 167 -10.60 10.59 10.24
CA SER A 167 -11.75 9.70 10.02
C SER A 167 -11.33 8.30 9.61
N ILE A 168 -10.36 8.19 8.69
CA ILE A 168 -9.77 6.90 8.30
C ILE A 168 -9.06 6.26 9.51
N GLY A 169 -8.27 7.01 10.28
CA GLY A 169 -7.61 6.51 11.47
C GLY A 169 -8.60 5.94 12.50
N LYS A 170 -9.69 6.65 12.78
CA LYS A 170 -10.78 6.12 13.64
C LYS A 170 -11.43 4.87 13.05
N GLY A 171 -11.63 4.82 11.74
CA GLY A 171 -12.15 3.66 11.03
C GLY A 171 -11.27 2.42 11.20
N ILE A 172 -9.97 2.58 11.00
CA ILE A 172 -8.98 1.51 11.18
C ILE A 172 -9.01 0.99 12.63
N LEU A 173 -8.98 1.89 13.61
CA LEU A 173 -9.06 1.51 15.03
C LEU A 173 -10.35 0.74 15.34
N LYS A 174 -11.49 1.13 14.75
CA LYS A 174 -12.76 0.41 14.89
C LYS A 174 -12.72 -0.98 14.28
N VAL A 175 -12.04 -1.17 13.14
CA VAL A 175 -11.87 -2.50 12.53
C VAL A 175 -10.98 -3.38 13.41
N MET A 176 -9.84 -2.84 13.86
CA MET A 176 -8.91 -3.56 14.74
C MET A 176 -9.56 -3.99 16.06
N SER A 177 -10.38 -3.12 16.66
CA SER A 177 -11.05 -3.41 17.93
C SER A 177 -12.06 -4.56 17.83
N LYS A 178 -12.61 -4.85 16.65
CA LYS A 178 -13.50 -6.02 16.46
C LYS A 178 -12.78 -7.34 16.70
N MET A 179 -11.47 -7.37 16.46
CA MET A 179 -10.62 -8.55 16.61
C MET A 179 -9.79 -8.50 17.89
N GLY A 180 -10.03 -7.51 18.77
CA GLY A 180 -9.29 -7.33 20.02
C GLY A 180 -7.85 -6.83 19.84
N ILE A 181 -7.51 -6.24 18.68
CA ILE A 181 -6.16 -5.75 18.39
C ILE A 181 -6.01 -4.30 18.78
N SER A 182 -5.01 -4.01 19.60
CA SER A 182 -4.77 -2.68 20.17
C SER A 182 -3.64 -1.89 19.52
N THR A 183 -2.79 -2.54 18.69
CA THR A 183 -1.67 -1.86 18.03
C THR A 183 -1.66 -2.13 16.53
N TYR A 184 -1.38 -1.10 15.73
CA TYR A 184 -1.29 -1.23 14.28
C TYR A 184 -0.16 -2.16 13.85
N GLN A 185 0.93 -2.19 14.61
CA GLN A 185 2.07 -3.08 14.35
C GLN A 185 1.69 -4.56 14.46
N SER A 186 0.79 -4.93 15.37
CA SER A 186 0.24 -6.29 15.45
C SER A 186 -0.77 -6.60 14.36
N TYR A 187 -1.40 -5.58 13.78
CA TYR A 187 -2.35 -5.73 12.68
C TYR A 187 -1.65 -5.88 11.32
N CYS A 188 -0.49 -5.23 11.15
CA CYS A 188 0.27 -5.23 9.92
C CYS A 188 0.78 -6.65 9.57
N GLY A 189 0.40 -7.16 8.39
CA GLY A 189 0.76 -8.51 7.95
C GLY A 189 -0.01 -9.64 8.64
N ALA A 190 -1.00 -9.35 9.50
CA ALA A 190 -1.75 -10.37 10.24
C ALA A 190 -2.83 -11.09 9.43
N GLN A 191 -3.16 -10.62 8.22
CA GLN A 191 -4.11 -11.24 7.30
C GLN A 191 -5.47 -11.61 7.92
N ILE A 192 -6.08 -10.66 8.62
CA ILE A 192 -7.34 -10.91 9.36
C ILE A 192 -8.54 -10.74 8.44
N PHE A 193 -8.54 -11.52 7.37
CA PHE A 193 -9.50 -11.49 6.27
C PHE A 193 -9.75 -12.90 5.76
N ASP A 194 -10.95 -13.11 5.25
CA ASP A 194 -11.29 -14.29 4.44
C ASP A 194 -11.54 -13.83 2.99
N ALA A 195 -10.98 -14.55 2.04
CA ALA A 195 -11.17 -14.31 0.62
C ALA A 195 -12.40 -15.06 0.11
N ILE A 196 -13.32 -14.34 -0.53
CA ILE A 196 -14.53 -14.91 -1.16
C ILE A 196 -14.51 -14.57 -2.64
N GLY A 197 -14.70 -15.59 -3.48
CA GLY A 197 -14.74 -15.44 -4.94
C GLY A 197 -13.36 -15.34 -5.60
N LEU A 198 -12.28 -15.74 -4.92
CA LEU A 198 -10.93 -15.80 -5.47
C LEU A 198 -10.49 -17.26 -5.59
N LYS A 199 -9.85 -17.64 -6.71
CA LYS A 199 -9.35 -19.01 -6.89
C LYS A 199 -8.30 -19.35 -5.83
N THR A 200 -8.27 -20.61 -5.38
CA THR A 200 -7.35 -21.06 -4.33
C THR A 200 -5.89 -20.89 -4.74
N ASP A 201 -5.53 -21.23 -5.98
CA ASP A 201 -4.17 -21.07 -6.52
C ASP A 201 -3.71 -19.60 -6.52
N PHE A 202 -4.61 -18.68 -6.88
CA PHE A 202 -4.39 -17.24 -6.84
C PHE A 202 -4.15 -16.75 -5.40
N VAL A 203 -5.00 -17.15 -4.45
CA VAL A 203 -4.85 -16.81 -3.03
C VAL A 203 -3.55 -17.38 -2.46
N GLN A 204 -3.23 -18.64 -2.76
CA GLN A 204 -1.99 -19.27 -2.30
C GLN A 204 -0.74 -18.55 -2.82
N LYS A 205 -0.79 -18.03 -4.05
CA LYS A 205 0.33 -17.32 -4.66
C LYS A 205 0.52 -15.91 -4.11
N TYR A 206 -0.55 -15.12 -4.03
CA TYR A 206 -0.46 -13.67 -3.76
C TYR A 206 -0.88 -13.26 -2.35
N PHE A 207 -1.76 -14.03 -1.71
CA PHE A 207 -2.34 -13.76 -0.40
C PHE A 207 -2.14 -14.95 0.55
N THR A 208 -0.96 -15.59 0.45
CA THR A 208 -0.62 -16.86 1.10
C THR A 208 -1.02 -16.86 2.57
N GLY A 209 -1.82 -17.84 3.00
CA GLY A 209 -2.32 -17.95 4.38
C GLY A 209 -3.75 -17.45 4.59
N THR A 210 -4.32 -16.73 3.62
CA THR A 210 -5.73 -16.31 3.65
C THR A 210 -6.65 -17.49 3.32
N ALA A 211 -7.72 -17.68 4.10
CA ALA A 211 -8.71 -18.71 3.81
C ALA A 211 -9.58 -18.32 2.61
N THR A 212 -9.90 -19.28 1.76
CA THR A 212 -10.92 -19.12 0.71
C THR A 212 -11.74 -20.39 0.57
N LEU A 213 -13.07 -20.26 0.70
CA LEU A 213 -14.00 -21.40 0.67
C LEU A 213 -14.83 -21.44 -0.60
N ILE A 214 -15.07 -20.28 -1.20
CA ILE A 214 -15.85 -20.11 -2.42
C ILE A 214 -14.89 -19.52 -3.45
N GLU A 215 -14.51 -20.33 -4.44
CA GLU A 215 -13.62 -19.90 -5.51
C GLU A 215 -14.33 -19.01 -6.53
N GLY A 216 -13.56 -18.35 -7.39
CA GLY A 216 -14.11 -17.49 -8.43
C GLY A 216 -13.05 -17.02 -9.41
N VAL A 217 -12.69 -15.75 -9.35
CA VAL A 217 -11.77 -15.10 -10.28
C VAL A 217 -10.30 -15.38 -9.92
N GLY A 218 -9.45 -15.47 -10.94
CA GLY A 218 -8.01 -15.58 -10.82
C GLY A 218 -7.31 -14.35 -11.41
N LEU A 219 -6.03 -14.54 -11.77
CA LEU A 219 -5.21 -13.44 -12.26
C LEU A 219 -5.70 -12.88 -13.61
N GLU A 220 -6.13 -13.76 -14.52
CA GLU A 220 -6.61 -13.35 -15.85
C GLU A 220 -7.83 -12.45 -15.75
N GLU A 221 -8.80 -12.81 -14.90
CA GLU A 221 -10.02 -12.04 -14.72
C GLU A 221 -9.78 -10.73 -13.94
N ILE A 222 -8.78 -10.68 -13.06
CA ILE A 222 -8.39 -9.43 -12.35
C ILE A 222 -7.60 -8.50 -13.28
N ALA A 223 -6.86 -9.05 -14.24
CA ALA A 223 -6.05 -8.30 -15.18
C ALA A 223 -6.80 -7.83 -16.43
N ALA A 224 -8.00 -8.38 -16.67
CA ALA A 224 -8.90 -8.01 -17.76
C ALA A 224 -9.63 -6.68 -17.51
#